data_AF-A0A836X554-F1
#
_entry.id   AF-A0A836X554-F1
#
_cell.length_a   1.000
_cell.length_b   1.000
_cell.length_c   1.000
_cell.angle_alpha   90.00
_cell.angle_beta   90.00
_cell.angle_gamma   90.00
#
_symmetry.space_group_name_H-M   'P 1'
#
loop_
_entity.id
_entity.type
_entity.pdbx_description
1 polymer ?
#
loop_
_entity_poly.entity_id
_entity_poly.type
_entity_poly.pdbx_seq_one_letter_code
_entity_poly.pdbx_strand_id
1 'polypeptide(L)'
;MSLAIGFGFAATSSAKELKLSYFMGPPHPMNAAVFTPFGEKLAEVSGGMLTVKQFPGGALNSAPPKQYSILLDGIADVAFGLPGYTAQLFPITNVLTVPNVAGDAVDGTKALWRA
;
A
#
# COMPACT_ATOMS: atom_id res chain seq x y z
N MET A 1 7.51 27.61 50.96
CA MET A 1 6.64 27.57 49.77
C MET A 1 7.41 26.80 48.71
N SER A 2 7.21 25.47 48.65
CA SER A 2 8.01 24.59 47.78
C SER A 2 7.38 24.57 46.39
N LEU A 3 8.14 25.03 45.38
CA LEU A 3 7.73 25.04 43.99
C LEU A 3 8.12 23.69 43.37
N ALA A 4 7.13 22.82 43.14
CA ALA A 4 7.33 21.55 42.44
C ALA A 4 7.37 21.83 40.92
N ILE A 5 8.52 21.58 40.29
CA ILE A 5 8.67 21.60 38.84
C ILE A 5 8.17 20.26 38.30
N GLY A 6 6.96 20.25 37.75
CA GLY A 6 6.41 19.09 37.05
C GLY A 6 7.12 18.90 35.71
N PHE A 7 7.91 17.84 35.58
CA PHE A 7 8.40 17.35 34.28
C PHE A 7 7.21 16.79 33.50
N GLY A 8 6.69 17.57 32.55
CA GLY A 8 5.74 17.08 31.57
C GLY A 8 6.42 16.09 30.64
N PHE A 9 5.94 14.84 30.62
CA PHE A 9 6.28 13.87 29.58
C PHE A 9 5.74 14.40 28.25
N ALA A 10 6.62 14.94 27.40
CA ALA A 10 6.32 15.14 26.00
C ALA A 10 6.25 13.76 25.35
N ALA A 11 5.04 13.30 25.02
CA ALA A 11 4.86 12.10 24.21
C ALA A 11 5.47 12.37 22.83
N THR A 12 6.66 11.82 22.56
CA THR A 12 7.21 11.72 21.21
C THR A 12 6.30 10.79 20.42
N SER A 13 5.43 11.36 19.58
CA SER A 13 4.70 10.62 18.55
C SER A 13 5.70 9.83 17.71
N SER A 14 5.75 8.51 17.87
CA SER A 14 6.59 7.65 17.04
C SER A 14 5.94 7.50 15.68
N ALA A 15 6.61 7.95 14.62
CA ALA A 15 6.16 7.70 13.26
C ALA A 15 6.00 6.19 13.03
N LYS A 16 4.85 5.77 12.48
CA LYS A 16 4.62 4.37 12.11
C LYS A 16 5.17 4.14 10.71
N GLU A 17 6.13 3.22 10.59
CA GLU A 17 6.65 2.77 9.29
C GLU A 17 5.79 1.61 8.77
N LEU A 18 5.06 1.84 7.68
CA LEU A 18 4.22 0.85 7.01
C LEU A 18 5.06 -0.01 6.06
N LYS A 19 4.89 -1.33 6.13
CA LYS A 19 5.55 -2.27 5.21
C LYS A 19 4.73 -2.43 3.93
N LEU A 20 5.27 -1.95 2.81
CA LEU A 20 4.69 -2.12 1.47
C LEU A 20 5.31 -3.35 0.78
N SER A 21 4.51 -4.39 0.56
CA SER A 21 4.93 -5.62 -0.12
C SER A 21 4.48 -5.66 -1.59
N TYR A 22 5.37 -6.11 -2.48
CA TYR A 22 5.06 -6.42 -3.86
C TYR A 22 6.07 -7.42 -4.45
N PHE A 23 5.62 -8.17 -5.47
CA PHE A 23 6.39 -9.25 -6.09
C PHE A 23 7.31 -8.77 -7.22
N MET A 24 7.07 -7.60 -7.80
CA MET A 24 7.89 -7.08 -8.89
C MET A 24 9.27 -6.64 -8.37
N GLY A 25 10.31 -6.85 -9.17
CA GLY A 25 11.68 -6.49 -8.81
C GLY A 25 11.95 -4.97 -8.80
N PRO A 26 13.12 -4.55 -8.28
CA PRO A 26 13.51 -3.13 -8.19
C PRO A 26 13.44 -2.31 -9.50
N PRO A 27 13.75 -2.83 -10.71
CA PRO A 27 13.68 -2.03 -11.93
C PRO A 27 12.26 -1.88 -12.50
N HIS A 28 11.24 -2.47 -11.88
CA HIS A 28 9.88 -2.43 -12.41
C HIS A 28 9.32 -0.99 -12.42
N PRO A 29 8.62 -0.54 -13.48
CA PRO A 29 8.18 0.85 -13.63
C PRO A 29 7.26 1.34 -12.50
N MET A 30 6.51 0.44 -11.86
CA MET A 30 5.66 0.75 -10.71
C MET A 30 6.42 1.34 -9.51
N ASN A 31 7.71 1.05 -9.37
CA ASN A 31 8.52 1.63 -8.29
C ASN A 31 8.59 3.16 -8.42
N ALA A 32 8.98 3.64 -9.60
CA ALA A 32 9.09 5.06 -9.89
C ALA A 32 7.71 5.72 -10.08
N ALA A 33 6.76 5.02 -10.69
CA ALA A 33 5.46 5.60 -11.04
C ALA A 33 4.46 5.62 -9.88
N VAL A 34 4.56 4.69 -8.92
CA VAL A 34 3.52 4.48 -7.90
C VAL A 34 4.09 4.34 -6.50
N PHE A 35 4.97 3.38 -6.25
CA PHE A 35 5.33 2.98 -4.88
C PHE A 35 6.16 4.03 -4.13
N THR A 36 7.16 4.61 -4.79
CA THR A 36 7.95 5.71 -4.20
C THR A 36 7.10 6.97 -4.03
N PRO A 37 6.39 7.48 -5.05
CA PRO A 37 5.51 8.64 -4.89
C PRO A 37 4.42 8.43 -3.83
N PHE A 38 3.86 7.21 -3.71
CA PHE A 38 2.90 6.88 -2.66
C PHE A 38 3.50 7.05 -1.26
N GLY A 39 4.71 6.53 -1.04
CA GLY A 39 5.39 6.64 0.25
C GLY A 39 5.74 8.09 0.60
N GLU A 40 6.25 8.85 -0.36
CA GLU A 40 6.56 10.27 -0.20
C GLU A 40 5.29 11.09 0.10
N LYS A 41 4.21 10.86 -0.66
CA LYS A 41 2.97 11.58 -0.46
C LYS A 41 2.33 11.23 0.88
N LEU A 42 2.40 9.97 1.31
CA LEU A 42 1.88 9.55 2.61
C LEU A 42 2.64 10.25 3.75
N ALA A 43 3.96 10.35 3.66
CA ALA A 43 4.77 11.07 4.63
C ALA A 43 4.41 12.57 4.66
N GLU A 44 4.25 13.20 3.49
CA GLU A 44 3.87 14.61 3.37
C GLU A 44 2.50 14.88 4.01
N VAL A 45 1.45 14.16 3.61
CA VAL A 45 0.07 14.41 4.08
C VAL A 45 -0.15 14.02 5.54
N SER A 46 0.69 13.12 6.08
CA SER A 46 0.64 12.72 7.49
C SER A 46 1.52 13.60 8.39
N GLY A 47 2.23 14.60 7.86
CA GLY A 47 3.20 15.38 8.63
C GLY A 47 4.34 14.53 9.20
N GLY A 48 4.71 13.46 8.50
CA GLY A 48 5.75 12.51 8.89
C GLY A 48 5.32 11.44 9.90
N MET A 49 4.05 11.41 10.33
CA MET A 49 3.55 10.39 11.26
C MET A 49 3.44 8.99 10.63
N LEU A 50 3.34 8.91 9.30
CA LEU A 50 3.32 7.65 8.55
C LEU A 50 4.44 7.68 7.50
N THR A 51 5.32 6.69 7.54
CA THR A 51 6.34 6.46 6.51
C THR A 51 6.10 5.11 5.84
N VAL A 52 6.69 4.88 4.67
CA VAL A 52 6.56 3.61 3.94
C VAL A 52 7.93 3.01 3.69
N LYS A 53 8.08 1.74 4.08
CA LYS A 53 9.23 0.91 3.72
C LYS A 53 8.83 -0.10 2.67
N GLN A 54 9.53 -0.07 1.53
CA GLN A 54 9.27 -0.96 0.41
C GLN A 54 10.00 -2.29 0.55
N PHE A 55 9.30 -3.38 0.26
CA PHE A 55 9.81 -4.75 0.21
C PHE A 55 9.64 -5.33 -1.20
N PRO A 56 10.53 -4.97 -2.15
CA PRO A 56 10.46 -5.41 -3.55
C PRO A 56 10.77 -6.89 -3.75
N GLY A 57 10.47 -7.38 -4.95
CA GLY A 57 10.93 -8.68 -5.44
C GLY A 57 10.40 -9.88 -4.66
N GLY A 58 9.29 -9.70 -3.93
CA GLY A 58 8.71 -10.75 -3.12
C GLY A 58 9.47 -11.04 -1.83
N ALA A 59 10.21 -10.06 -1.28
CA ALA A 59 10.98 -10.22 -0.05
C ALA A 59 10.15 -10.68 1.16
N LEU A 60 8.86 -10.32 1.23
CA LEU A 60 7.94 -10.81 2.27
C LEU A 60 7.10 -12.00 1.80
N ASN A 61 6.80 -12.08 0.50
CA ASN A 61 6.17 -13.23 -0.15
C ASN A 61 6.37 -13.14 -1.67
N SER A 62 6.86 -14.20 -2.29
CA SER A 62 7.12 -14.24 -3.74
C SER A 62 5.91 -14.64 -4.58
N ALA A 63 4.86 -15.22 -3.99
CA ALA A 63 3.68 -15.68 -4.71
C ALA A 63 2.70 -14.50 -4.94
N PRO A 64 2.48 -14.05 -6.19
CA PRO A 64 1.63 -12.90 -6.47
C PRO A 64 0.17 -13.04 -5.97
N PRO A 65 -0.51 -14.19 -6.11
CA PRO A 65 -1.86 -14.36 -5.56
C PRO A 65 -1.94 -14.33 -4.02
N LYS A 66 -0.82 -14.56 -3.32
CA LYS A 66 -0.75 -14.63 -1.85
C LYS A 66 -0.36 -13.30 -1.18
N GLN A 67 -0.25 -12.21 -1.95
CA GLN A 67 -0.02 -10.88 -1.37
C GLN A 67 -1.16 -10.46 -0.43
N TYR A 68 -2.41 -10.85 -0.74
CA TYR A 68 -3.55 -10.57 0.14
C TYR A 68 -3.52 -11.36 1.45
N SER A 69 -3.02 -12.61 1.45
CA SER A 69 -2.97 -13.39 2.70
C SER A 69 -1.99 -12.80 3.70
N ILE A 70 -0.81 -12.34 3.25
CA ILE A 70 0.18 -11.72 4.15
C ILE A 70 -0.26 -10.35 4.68
N LEU A 71 -1.20 -9.70 4.01
CA LEU A 71 -1.88 -8.50 4.52
C LEU A 71 -2.82 -8.88 5.67
N LEU A 72 -3.62 -9.93 5.52
CA LEU A 72 -4.49 -10.44 6.58
C LEU A 72 -3.71 -10.94 7.80
N ASP A 73 -2.54 -11.56 7.57
CA ASP A 73 -1.66 -12.07 8.63
C ASP A 73 -0.85 -10.95 9.32
N GLY A 74 -0.97 -9.68 8.88
CA GLY A 74 -0.25 -8.54 9.45
C GLY A 74 1.27 -8.53 9.18
N ILE A 75 1.74 -9.37 8.25
CA ILE A 75 3.15 -9.41 7.84
C ILE A 75 3.51 -8.15 7.05
N ALA A 76 2.60 -7.71 6.16
CA ALA A 76 2.66 -6.44 5.46
C ALA A 76 1.51 -5.52 5.91
N ASP A 77 1.75 -4.20 5.95
CA ASP A 77 0.70 -3.20 6.21
C ASP A 77 -0.02 -2.78 4.92
N VAL A 78 0.69 -2.84 3.79
CA VAL A 78 0.19 -2.53 2.46
C VAL A 78 0.70 -3.59 1.48
N ALA A 79 -0.17 -4.09 0.61
CA ALA A 79 0.19 -5.10 -0.38
C ALA A 79 -0.30 -4.69 -1.78
N PHE A 80 0.56 -4.88 -2.79
CA PHE A 80 0.17 -4.72 -4.19
C PHE A 80 -0.47 -6.02 -4.70
N GLY A 81 -1.64 -5.90 -5.33
CA GLY A 81 -2.37 -7.02 -5.90
C GLY A 81 -2.90 -6.70 -7.30
N LEU A 82 -3.19 -7.75 -8.06
CA LEU A 82 -3.85 -7.67 -9.36
C LEU A 82 -5.19 -8.42 -9.28
N PRO A 83 -6.33 -7.80 -9.64
CA PRO A 83 -7.64 -8.45 -9.55
C PRO A 83 -7.69 -9.82 -10.22
N GLY A 84 -7.03 -9.99 -11.37
CA GLY A 84 -6.98 -11.27 -12.08
C GLY A 84 -6.26 -12.41 -11.33
N TYR A 85 -5.42 -12.11 -10.35
CA TYR A 85 -4.75 -13.13 -9.52
C TYR A 85 -5.57 -13.54 -8.30
N THR A 86 -6.56 -12.73 -7.94
CA THR A 86 -7.43 -12.91 -6.77
C THR A 86 -8.91 -12.85 -7.17
N ALA A 87 -9.23 -13.31 -8.39
CA ALA A 87 -10.56 -13.22 -9.00
C ALA A 87 -11.68 -13.80 -8.12
N GLN A 88 -11.39 -14.90 -7.42
CA GLN A 88 -12.35 -15.54 -6.50
C GLN A 88 -12.62 -14.72 -5.24
N LEU A 89 -11.68 -13.86 -4.84
CA LEU A 89 -11.77 -13.04 -3.63
C LEU A 89 -12.40 -11.67 -3.91
N PHE A 90 -12.21 -11.12 -5.11
CA PHE A 90 -12.70 -9.78 -5.49
C PHE A 90 -13.46 -9.79 -6.82
N PRO A 91 -14.68 -10.38 -6.86
CA PRO A 91 -15.42 -10.56 -8.11
C PRO A 91 -15.79 -9.23 -8.80
N ILE A 92 -16.06 -8.16 -8.03
CA ILE A 92 -16.38 -6.84 -8.58
C ILE A 92 -15.17 -6.23 -9.29
N THR A 93 -14.00 -6.21 -8.65
CA THR A 93 -12.80 -5.63 -9.27
C THR A 93 -12.25 -6.50 -10.40
N ASN A 94 -12.54 -7.82 -10.38
CA ASN A 94 -12.18 -8.74 -11.44
C ASN A 94 -12.94 -8.49 -12.75
N VAL A 95 -14.05 -7.74 -12.75
CA VAL A 95 -14.74 -7.34 -13.99
C VAL A 95 -13.79 -6.61 -14.95
N LEU A 96 -12.77 -5.92 -14.44
CA LEU A 96 -11.74 -5.27 -15.25
C LEU A 96 -10.89 -6.22 -16.10
N THR A 97 -10.88 -7.53 -15.81
CA THR A 97 -10.14 -8.51 -16.61
C THR A 97 -10.93 -9.01 -17.80
N VAL A 98 -12.22 -8.65 -17.92
CA VAL A 98 -13.07 -9.05 -19.04
C VAL A 98 -12.65 -8.26 -20.29
N PRO A 99 -12.44 -8.93 -21.44
CA PRO A 99 -12.10 -8.24 -22.67
C PRO A 99 -13.13 -7.17 -23.04
N ASN A 100 -12.65 -6.01 -23.51
CA ASN A 100 -13.46 -4.92 -24.02
C ASN A 100 -14.44 -4.28 -23.00
N VAL A 101 -14.15 -4.39 -21.69
CA VAL A 101 -14.97 -3.81 -20.61
C VAL A 101 -14.80 -2.29 -20.47
N ALA A 102 -13.69 -1.74 -20.95
CA ALA A 102 -13.39 -0.31 -20.96
C ALA A 102 -12.65 0.07 -22.25
N GLY A 103 -12.83 1.31 -22.71
CA GLY A 103 -12.19 1.79 -23.95
C GLY A 103 -10.68 2.01 -23.81
N ASP A 104 -10.23 2.40 -22.61
CA ASP A 104 -8.82 2.56 -22.27
C ASP A 104 -8.60 2.40 -20.74
N ALA A 105 -7.33 2.51 -20.31
CA ALA A 105 -6.97 2.36 -18.90
C ALA A 105 -7.55 3.46 -18.00
N VAL A 106 -7.73 4.69 -18.51
CA VAL A 106 -8.27 5.83 -17.75
C VAL A 106 -9.76 5.66 -17.54
N ASP A 107 -10.48 5.29 -18.60
CA ASP A 107 -11.91 4.97 -18.55
C ASP A 107 -12.18 3.80 -17.59
N GLY A 108 -11.43 2.70 -17.74
CA GLY A 108 -11.53 1.54 -16.84
C GLY A 108 -11.26 1.88 -15.38
N THR A 109 -10.25 2.70 -15.10
CA THR A 109 -9.95 3.16 -13.73
C THR A 109 -11.09 4.00 -13.16
N LYS A 110 -11.65 4.93 -13.95
CA LYS A 110 -12.79 5.76 -13.52
C LYS A 110 -14.06 4.94 -13.31
N ALA A 111 -14.30 3.95 -14.15
CA ALA A 111 -15.43 3.03 -14.02
C ALA A 111 -15.30 2.22 -12.72
N LEU A 112 -14.12 1.66 -12.45
CA LEU A 112 -13.85 0.92 -11.21
C LEU A 112 -14.07 1.78 -9.95
N TRP A 113 -13.68 3.05 -9.98
CA TRP A 113 -13.81 3.95 -8.82
C TRP A 113 -15.25 4.37 -8.51
N ARG A 114 -16.18 4.17 -9.44
CA ARG A 114 -17.60 4.49 -9.29
C ARG A 114 -18.47 3.28 -8.96
N ALA A 115 -17.93 2.07 -9.10
CA ALA A 115 -18.61 0.81 -8.82
C ALA A 115 -18.69 0.54 -7.32
#